data_AF-A0A8N1S3H5-F1
#
_entry.id   AF-A0A8N1S3H5-F1
#
_cell.length_a   1.000
_cell.length_b   1.000
_cell.length_c   1.000
_cell.angle_alpha   90.00
_cell.angle_beta   90.00
_cell.angle_gamma   90.00
#
_symmetry.space_group_name_H-M   'P 1'
#
loop_
_entity.id
_entity.type
_entity.pdbx_description
1 polymer ?
#
loop_
_entity_poly.entity_id
_entity_poly.type
_entity_poly.pdbx_seq_one_letter_code
_entity_poly.pdbx_strand_id
1 'polypeptide(L)'
;MLKNINESRKQQLEELESFTNAINEKIANIVETLGWTVESVTNMDKEYLTCPYDPSHRLTEKSLNDHLASCQWKAEGYGKLDVPLSEPFFPTDSPLCIKIDKQLQEQILKKAKEQNPAMQIGMGERLVPRTSDRIVIDFTRDERKAIYDYVIANTAKPNIGEDITNINNL
;
A
#
# COMPACT_ATOMS: atom_id res chain seq x y z
N MET A 1 -5.32 -50.93 44.71
CA MET A 1 -5.91 -50.10 43.64
C MET A 1 -5.14 -48.81 43.39
N LEU A 2 -5.02 -47.89 44.38
CA LEU A 2 -4.30 -46.60 44.23
C LEU A 2 -2.85 -46.70 43.72
N LYS A 3 -2.09 -47.70 44.18
CA LYS A 3 -0.69 -47.92 43.76
C LYS A 3 -0.56 -48.20 42.24
N ASN A 4 -1.48 -48.96 41.67
CA ASN A 4 -1.50 -49.27 40.23
C ASN A 4 -1.88 -48.05 39.37
N ILE A 5 -2.68 -47.12 39.91
CA ILE A 5 -3.07 -45.90 39.19
C ILE A 5 -1.88 -44.93 39.10
N ASN A 6 -1.06 -44.82 40.15
CA ASN A 6 0.14 -44.00 40.12
C ASN A 6 1.23 -44.55 39.19
N GLU A 7 1.46 -45.86 39.19
CA GLU A 7 2.40 -46.48 38.24
C GLU A 7 1.94 -46.30 36.79
N SER A 8 0.64 -46.49 36.51
CA SER A 8 0.07 -46.23 35.18
C SER A 8 0.22 -44.78 34.73
N ARG A 9 -0.01 -43.81 35.62
CA ARG A 9 0.20 -42.38 35.32
C ARG A 9 1.66 -42.04 35.07
N LYS A 10 2.57 -42.66 35.83
CA LYS A 10 4.01 -42.46 35.65
C LYS A 10 4.48 -43.00 34.30
N GLN A 11 4.01 -44.19 33.92
CA GLN A 11 4.30 -44.77 32.62
C GLN A 11 3.76 -43.90 31.46
N GLN A 12 2.55 -43.36 31.58
CA GLN A 12 2.00 -42.43 30.59
C GLN A 12 2.84 -41.14 30.45
N LEU A 13 3.37 -40.63 31.56
CA LEU A 13 4.25 -39.46 31.53
C LEU A 13 5.56 -39.77 30.82
N GLU A 14 6.19 -40.91 31.12
CA GLU A 14 7.42 -41.37 30.45
C GLU A 14 7.20 -41.58 28.94
N GLU A 15 6.05 -42.13 28.54
CA GLU A 15 5.68 -42.29 27.13
C GLU A 15 5.50 -40.94 26.43
N LEU A 16 4.86 -39.96 27.07
CA LEU A 16 4.74 -38.60 26.53
C LEU A 16 6.09 -37.90 26.40
N GLU A 17 6.95 -37.98 27.42
CA GLU A 17 8.29 -37.39 27.40
C GLU A 17 9.15 -38.02 26.29
N SER A 18 9.12 -39.35 26.17
CA SER A 18 9.79 -40.08 25.10
C SER A 18 9.31 -39.61 23.72
N PHE A 19 7.99 -39.50 23.54
CA PHE A 19 7.41 -39.02 22.29
C PHE A 19 7.84 -37.60 21.97
N THR A 20 7.74 -36.67 22.93
CA THR A 20 8.15 -35.27 22.74
C THR A 20 9.63 -35.16 22.41
N ASN A 21 10.49 -35.93 23.07
CA ASN A 21 11.92 -35.95 22.78
C ASN A 21 12.22 -36.45 21.37
N ALA A 22 11.55 -37.53 20.93
CA ALA A 22 11.71 -38.06 19.58
C ALA A 22 11.23 -37.07 18.50
N ILE A 23 10.17 -36.31 18.77
CA ILE A 23 9.70 -35.26 17.85
C ILE A 23 10.69 -34.09 17.81
N ASN A 24 11.19 -33.63 18.97
CA ASN A 24 12.16 -32.54 19.03
C ASN A 24 13.46 -32.90 18.29
N GLU A 25 13.93 -34.14 18.41
CA GLU A 25 15.10 -34.63 17.68
C GLU A 25 14.85 -34.66 16.16
N LYS A 26 13.66 -35.12 15.72
CA LYS A 26 13.28 -35.07 14.30
C LYS A 26 13.25 -33.63 13.76
N ILE A 27 12.69 -32.70 14.53
CA ILE A 27 12.65 -31.28 14.17
C ILE A 27 14.08 -30.74 14.07
N ALA A 28 14.94 -31.02 15.05
CA ALA A 28 16.33 -30.59 15.03
C ALA A 28 17.08 -31.10 13.79
N ASN A 29 16.93 -32.38 13.45
CA ASN A 29 17.56 -32.97 12.27
C ASN A 29 17.07 -32.34 10.95
N ILE A 30 15.77 -32.08 10.82
CA ILE A 30 15.21 -31.40 9.64
C ILE A 30 15.79 -29.99 9.51
N VAL A 31 15.82 -29.24 10.61
CA VAL A 31 16.30 -27.86 10.65
C VAL A 31 17.79 -27.80 10.33
N GLU A 32 18.59 -28.73 10.87
CA GLU A 32 20.02 -28.87 10.56
C GLU A 32 20.26 -29.21 9.09
N THR A 33 19.46 -30.13 8.52
CA THR A 33 19.54 -30.51 7.09
C THR A 33 19.30 -29.30 6.17
N LEU A 34 18.46 -28.36 6.61
CA LEU A 34 18.17 -27.11 5.90
C LEU A 34 19.23 -26.02 6.15
N GLY A 35 20.26 -26.30 6.95
CA GLY A 35 21.32 -25.35 7.32
C GLY A 35 20.88 -24.30 8.34
N TRP A 36 19.82 -24.58 9.12
CA TRP A 36 19.30 -23.71 10.17
C TRP A 36 19.63 -24.27 11.55
N THR A 37 19.51 -23.45 12.59
CA THR A 37 19.58 -23.91 13.99
C THR A 37 18.19 -23.88 14.63
N VAL A 38 17.92 -24.74 15.62
CA VAL A 38 16.62 -24.74 16.33
C VAL A 38 16.31 -23.34 16.89
N GLU A 39 17.30 -22.67 17.48
CA GLU A 39 17.21 -21.29 17.97
C GLU A 39 16.86 -20.29 16.87
N SER A 40 17.33 -20.46 15.64
CA SER A 40 16.99 -19.56 14.53
C SER A 40 15.52 -19.68 14.08
N VAL A 41 14.89 -20.82 14.37
CA VAL A 41 13.49 -21.11 14.04
C VAL A 41 12.56 -20.78 15.21
N THR A 42 13.03 -20.94 16.44
CA THR A 42 12.26 -20.67 17.66
C THR A 42 12.42 -19.24 18.19
N ASN A 43 13.48 -18.51 17.81
CA ASN A 43 13.61 -17.07 18.08
C ASN A 43 12.57 -16.29 17.26
N MET A 44 11.39 -16.16 17.85
CA MET A 44 10.31 -15.28 17.42
C MET A 44 10.51 -13.82 17.87
N ASP A 45 11.68 -13.44 18.37
CA ASP A 45 12.05 -12.05 18.75
C ASP A 45 12.15 -11.09 17.55
N LYS A 46 11.57 -11.44 16.40
CA LYS A 46 11.34 -10.48 15.33
C LYS A 46 10.04 -9.75 15.67
N GLU A 47 10.15 -8.47 15.99
CA GLU A 47 8.98 -7.60 16.08
C GLU A 47 8.25 -7.60 14.73
N TYR A 48 7.11 -8.30 14.68
CA TYR A 48 6.25 -8.32 13.51
C TYR A 48 5.29 -7.14 13.58
N LEU A 49 5.34 -6.31 12.56
CA LEU A 49 4.42 -5.21 12.36
C LEU A 49 3.17 -5.72 11.62
N THR A 50 2.02 -5.17 11.97
CA THR A 50 0.75 -5.49 11.31
C THR A 50 0.52 -4.50 10.18
N CYS A 51 0.12 -4.97 9.00
CA CYS A 51 -0.19 -4.07 7.89
C CYS A 51 -1.46 -3.24 8.21
N PRO A 52 -1.46 -1.91 7.98
CA PRO A 52 -2.64 -1.07 8.18
C PRO A 52 -3.76 -1.33 7.16
N TYR A 53 -3.46 -1.94 6.01
CA TYR A 53 -4.44 -2.22 4.95
C TYR A 53 -5.05 -3.62 5.04
N ASP A 54 -4.37 -4.57 5.70
CA ASP A 54 -4.83 -5.94 5.89
C ASP A 54 -4.28 -6.51 7.21
N PRO A 55 -5.12 -6.65 8.26
CA PRO A 55 -4.70 -7.16 9.57
C PRO A 55 -4.13 -8.59 9.56
N SER A 56 -4.35 -9.36 8.49
CA SER A 56 -3.79 -10.72 8.35
C SER A 56 -2.30 -10.71 7.97
N HIS A 57 -1.80 -9.60 7.45
CA HIS A 57 -0.39 -9.48 7.05
C HIS A 57 0.51 -9.15 8.25
N ARG A 58 1.54 -9.98 8.43
CA ARG A 58 2.64 -9.79 9.39
C ARG A 58 3.93 -9.50 8.65
N LEU A 59 4.59 -8.40 9.01
CA LEU A 59 5.73 -7.87 8.27
C LEU A 59 6.91 -7.63 9.19
N THR A 60 8.11 -7.72 8.61
CA THR A 60 9.33 -7.23 9.25
C THR A 60 9.56 -5.77 8.85
N GLU A 61 10.29 -5.02 9.67
CA GLU A 61 10.65 -3.62 9.36
C GLU A 61 11.30 -3.48 7.95
N LYS A 62 12.18 -4.42 7.58
CA LYS A 62 12.85 -4.43 6.27
C LYS A 62 11.90 -4.54 5.08
N SER A 63 10.78 -5.25 5.22
CA SER A 63 9.82 -5.49 4.14
C SER A 63 8.60 -4.58 4.21
N LEU A 64 8.53 -3.69 5.21
CA LEU A 64 7.36 -2.86 5.46
C LEU A 64 7.10 -1.89 4.30
N ASN A 65 8.09 -1.11 3.90
CA ASN A 65 7.90 -0.05 2.89
C ASN A 65 7.47 -0.60 1.53
N ASP A 66 8.16 -1.64 1.04
CA ASP A 66 7.83 -2.31 -0.22
C ASP A 66 6.44 -2.95 -0.19
N HIS A 67 6.06 -3.51 0.97
CA HIS A 67 4.73 -4.06 1.16
C HIS A 67 3.66 -2.99 1.17
N LEU A 68 3.84 -1.89 1.92
CA LEU A 68 2.83 -0.85 2.08
C LEU A 68 2.42 -0.25 0.73
N ALA A 69 3.38 0.00 -0.16
CA ALA A 69 3.08 0.49 -1.50
C ALA A 69 2.19 -0.50 -2.26
N SER A 70 2.60 -1.76 -2.40
CA SER A 70 1.83 -2.76 -3.16
C SER A 70 0.49 -3.14 -2.51
N CYS A 71 0.43 -3.17 -1.18
CA CYS A 71 -0.78 -3.50 -0.43
C CYS A 71 -1.80 -2.37 -0.46
N GLN A 72 -1.36 -1.11 -0.41
CA GLN A 72 -2.23 0.04 -0.60
C GLN A 72 -2.91 -0.01 -1.96
N TRP A 73 -2.14 -0.26 -3.02
CA TRP A 73 -2.68 -0.37 -4.38
C TRP A 73 -3.75 -1.46 -4.46
N LYS A 74 -3.49 -2.64 -3.90
CA LYS A 74 -4.49 -3.72 -3.86
C LYS A 74 -5.74 -3.35 -3.05
N ALA A 75 -5.57 -2.70 -1.89
CA ALA A 75 -6.67 -2.27 -1.05
C ALA A 75 -7.56 -1.22 -1.74
N GLU A 76 -6.96 -0.38 -2.58
CA GLU A 76 -7.66 0.61 -3.42
C GLU A 76 -8.23 -0.02 -4.72
N GLY A 77 -8.05 -1.32 -4.94
CA GLY A 77 -8.63 -2.06 -6.06
C GLY A 77 -7.81 -2.01 -7.35
N TYR A 78 -6.52 -1.71 -7.27
CA TYR A 78 -5.59 -1.80 -8.39
C TYR A 78 -4.97 -3.21 -8.51
N GLY A 79 -4.83 -3.67 -9.76
CA GLY A 79 -4.16 -4.90 -10.16
C GLY A 79 -2.73 -4.68 -10.64
N LYS A 80 -2.10 -5.76 -11.11
CA LYS A 80 -0.70 -5.74 -11.58
C LYS A 80 -0.51 -5.10 -12.96
N LEU A 81 -1.59 -4.97 -13.73
CA LEU A 81 -1.57 -4.40 -15.08
C LEU A 81 -1.84 -2.89 -15.08
N ASP A 82 -2.24 -2.33 -13.93
CA ASP A 82 -2.50 -0.91 -13.77
C ASP A 82 -1.20 -0.11 -13.89
N VAL A 83 -1.19 0.86 -14.80
CA VAL A 83 -0.01 1.68 -15.09
C VAL A 83 -0.05 2.95 -14.24
N PRO A 84 0.95 3.19 -13.36
CA PRO A 84 1.00 4.40 -12.55
C PRO A 84 1.11 5.66 -13.40
N LEU A 85 0.57 6.75 -12.87
CA LEU A 85 0.88 8.10 -13.37
C LEU A 85 2.39 8.34 -13.29
N SER A 86 2.91 9.11 -14.24
CA SER A 86 4.32 9.50 -14.27
C SER A 86 4.75 10.17 -12.97
N GLU A 87 5.95 9.87 -12.52
CA GLU A 87 6.53 10.54 -11.37
C GLU A 87 6.66 12.05 -11.61
N PRO A 88 6.38 12.89 -10.61
CA PRO A 88 6.50 14.33 -10.75
C PRO A 88 7.97 14.70 -10.98
N PHE A 89 8.22 15.50 -12.01
CA PHE A 89 9.57 15.98 -12.32
C PHE A 89 10.03 17.08 -11.35
N PHE A 90 9.09 17.88 -10.83
CA PHE A 90 9.39 19.01 -9.96
C PHE A 90 9.21 18.65 -8.48
N PRO A 91 9.98 19.29 -7.57
CA PRO A 91 9.74 19.21 -6.13
C PRO A 91 8.32 19.67 -5.76
N THR A 92 7.75 19.12 -4.70
CA THR A 92 6.38 19.41 -4.23
C THR A 92 6.09 20.90 -4.02
N ASP A 93 7.10 21.68 -3.62
CA ASP A 93 6.97 23.11 -3.33
C ASP A 93 7.21 24.00 -4.58
N SER A 94 7.42 23.39 -5.75
CA SER A 94 7.63 24.12 -6.99
C SER A 94 6.34 24.80 -7.44
N PRO A 95 6.39 26.08 -7.84
CA PRO A 95 5.22 26.78 -8.37
C PRO A 95 4.73 26.20 -9.71
N LEU A 96 5.51 25.33 -10.35
CA LEU A 96 5.17 24.67 -11.61
C LEU A 96 4.34 23.39 -11.42
N CYS A 97 4.16 22.92 -10.19
CA CYS A 97 3.41 21.71 -9.91
C CYS A 97 2.44 21.91 -8.73
N ILE A 98 1.46 21.03 -8.63
CA ILE A 98 0.51 21.03 -7.52
C ILE A 98 0.21 19.59 -7.13
N LYS A 99 0.29 19.31 -5.83
CA LYS A 99 -0.12 18.03 -5.27
C LYS A 99 -1.61 18.09 -4.94
N ILE A 100 -2.40 17.26 -5.61
CA ILE A 100 -3.82 17.12 -5.33
C ILE A 100 -4.01 15.93 -4.39
N ASP A 101 -4.27 16.21 -3.12
CA ASP A 101 -4.68 15.20 -2.14
C ASP A 101 -6.22 15.07 -2.07
N LYS A 102 -6.71 14.15 -1.23
CA LYS A 102 -8.15 13.89 -1.07
C LYS A 102 -8.91 15.17 -0.68
N GLN A 103 -8.37 15.94 0.28
CA GLN A 103 -9.02 17.13 0.78
C GLN A 103 -9.09 18.23 -0.27
N LEU A 104 -7.98 18.47 -0.99
CA LEU A 104 -7.94 19.46 -2.06
C LEU A 104 -8.84 19.06 -3.23
N GLN A 105 -8.85 17.79 -3.61
CA GLN A 105 -9.75 17.26 -4.66
C GLN A 105 -11.21 17.56 -4.32
N GLU A 106 -11.66 17.24 -3.09
CA GLU A 106 -13.03 17.50 -2.64
C GLU A 106 -13.36 18.99 -2.65
N GLN A 107 -12.42 19.85 -2.22
CA GLN A 107 -12.60 21.31 -2.23
C GLN A 107 -12.75 21.86 -3.66
N ILE A 108 -11.93 21.40 -4.60
CA ILE A 108 -12.00 21.82 -6.00
C ILE A 108 -13.38 21.47 -6.58
N LEU A 109 -13.82 20.23 -6.40
CA LEU A 109 -15.09 19.77 -6.96
C LEU A 109 -16.28 20.48 -6.29
N LYS A 110 -16.25 20.68 -4.98
CA LYS A 110 -17.28 21.43 -4.26
C LYS A 110 -17.39 22.86 -4.77
N LYS A 111 -16.27 23.57 -4.91
CA LYS A 111 -16.26 24.95 -5.41
C LYS A 111 -16.75 25.03 -6.85
N ALA A 112 -16.38 24.07 -7.70
CA ALA A 112 -16.85 24.01 -9.07
C ALA A 112 -18.38 23.79 -9.16
N LYS A 113 -18.94 22.95 -8.28
CA LYS A 113 -20.40 22.75 -8.16
C LYS A 113 -21.14 24.00 -7.71
N GLU A 114 -20.57 24.73 -6.76
CA GLU A 114 -21.13 25.99 -6.26
C GLU A 114 -21.16 27.05 -7.37
N GLN A 115 -20.11 27.10 -8.20
CA GLN A 115 -20.03 28.00 -9.35
C GLN A 115 -20.93 27.59 -10.51
N ASN A 116 -21.11 26.29 -10.73
CA ASN A 116 -21.98 25.74 -11.76
C ASN A 116 -22.91 24.66 -11.17
N PRO A 117 -24.10 25.03 -10.67
CA PRO A 117 -25.04 24.07 -10.11
C PRO A 117 -25.50 22.97 -11.08
N ALA A 118 -25.43 23.21 -12.40
CA ALA A 118 -25.78 22.21 -13.42
C ALA A 118 -24.66 21.18 -13.69
N MET A 119 -23.46 21.41 -13.17
CA MET A 119 -22.29 20.54 -13.30
C MET A 119 -22.62 19.11 -12.87
N GLN A 120 -22.30 18.13 -13.69
CA GLN A 120 -22.43 16.74 -13.31
C GLN A 120 -21.30 16.37 -12.35
N ILE A 121 -21.68 15.83 -11.19
CA ILE A 121 -20.76 15.30 -10.18
C ILE A 121 -21.24 13.89 -9.88
N GLY A 122 -20.32 12.94 -9.82
CA GLY A 122 -20.75 11.58 -9.47
C GLY A 122 -20.90 11.38 -7.97
N MET A 123 -21.41 10.22 -7.59
CA MET A 123 -21.80 9.94 -6.21
C MET A 123 -20.66 9.29 -5.42
N GLY A 124 -20.54 9.68 -4.14
CA GLY A 124 -19.71 9.02 -3.13
C GLY A 124 -18.34 9.66 -2.90
N GLU A 125 -17.66 9.19 -1.84
CA GLU A 125 -16.25 9.50 -1.61
C GLU A 125 -15.41 8.82 -2.68
N ARG A 126 -14.42 9.54 -3.23
CA ARG A 126 -13.53 9.03 -4.27
C ARG A 126 -12.08 9.12 -3.83
N LEU A 127 -11.36 8.06 -4.10
CA LEU A 127 -9.91 8.03 -3.95
C LEU A 127 -9.27 8.98 -4.97
N VAL A 128 -8.08 9.48 -4.63
CA VAL A 128 -7.25 10.21 -5.59
C VAL A 128 -6.70 9.18 -6.58
N PRO A 129 -6.98 9.30 -7.89
CA PRO A 129 -6.54 8.32 -8.87
C PRO A 129 -5.01 8.20 -8.94
N ARG A 130 -4.53 6.95 -8.99
CA ARG A 130 -3.11 6.63 -9.23
C ARG A 130 -2.78 6.32 -10.67
N THR A 131 -3.80 6.16 -11.52
CA THR A 131 -3.67 5.79 -12.94
C THR A 131 -4.55 6.67 -13.81
N SER A 132 -4.14 6.86 -15.06
CA SER A 132 -4.91 7.63 -16.05
C SER A 132 -6.29 7.03 -16.29
N ASP A 133 -6.40 5.70 -16.32
CA ASP A 133 -7.66 4.99 -16.54
C ASP A 133 -8.67 5.31 -15.42
N ARG A 134 -8.23 5.33 -14.16
CA ARG A 134 -9.09 5.72 -13.03
C ARG A 134 -9.52 7.18 -13.11
N ILE A 135 -8.67 8.11 -13.57
CA ILE A 135 -9.10 9.51 -13.80
C ILE A 135 -10.24 9.56 -14.82
N VAL A 136 -10.16 8.75 -15.88
CA VAL A 136 -11.17 8.76 -16.95
C VAL A 136 -12.47 8.06 -16.54
N ILE A 137 -12.38 6.97 -15.79
CA ILE A 137 -13.50 6.14 -15.37
C ILE A 137 -14.21 6.73 -14.15
N ASP A 138 -13.46 7.11 -13.12
CA ASP A 138 -14.03 7.49 -11.84
C ASP A 138 -14.57 8.92 -11.84
N PHE A 139 -14.07 9.80 -12.72
CA PHE A 139 -14.46 11.20 -12.80
C PHE A 139 -15.27 11.47 -14.06
N THR A 140 -16.26 12.36 -13.97
CA THR A 140 -17.01 12.88 -15.09
C THR A 140 -16.18 13.88 -15.90
N ARG A 141 -16.67 14.23 -17.09
CA ARG A 141 -16.02 15.24 -17.95
C ARG A 141 -15.92 16.59 -17.24
N ASP A 142 -16.98 17.00 -16.55
CA ASP A 142 -17.02 18.29 -15.87
C ASP A 142 -16.04 18.34 -14.70
N GLU A 143 -15.94 17.25 -13.91
CA GLU A 143 -15.01 17.17 -12.79
C GLU A 143 -13.55 17.21 -13.26
N ARG A 144 -13.21 16.47 -14.33
CA ARG A 144 -11.87 16.55 -14.93
C ARG A 144 -11.56 17.96 -15.42
N LYS A 145 -12.54 18.66 -16.00
CA LYS A 145 -12.38 20.06 -16.42
C LYS A 145 -12.14 20.98 -15.22
N ALA A 146 -12.91 20.82 -14.14
CA ALA A 146 -12.76 21.61 -12.93
C ALA A 146 -11.37 21.44 -12.30
N ILE A 147 -10.87 20.20 -12.25
CA ILE A 147 -9.50 19.90 -11.79
C ILE A 147 -8.48 20.56 -12.72
N TYR A 148 -8.63 20.43 -14.03
CA TYR A 148 -7.74 21.06 -15.00
C TYR A 148 -7.68 22.59 -14.85
N ASP A 149 -8.85 23.26 -14.83
CA ASP A 149 -8.95 24.71 -14.69
C ASP A 149 -8.30 25.17 -13.39
N TYR A 150 -8.49 24.42 -12.29
CA TYR A 150 -7.85 24.70 -11.01
C TYR A 150 -6.34 24.60 -11.10
N VAL A 151 -5.79 23.53 -11.71
CA VAL A 151 -4.34 23.37 -11.90
C VAL A 151 -3.77 24.56 -12.67
N ILE A 152 -4.36 24.93 -13.80
CA ILE A 152 -3.91 26.05 -14.64
C ILE A 152 -3.93 27.38 -13.88
N ALA A 153 -4.93 27.60 -13.01
CA ALA A 153 -5.03 28.82 -12.22
C ALA A 153 -4.04 28.89 -11.05
N ASN A 154 -3.53 27.74 -10.58
CA ASN A 154 -2.70 27.65 -9.38
C ASN A 154 -1.25 27.20 -9.65
N THR A 155 -0.86 27.01 -10.92
CA THR A 155 0.52 26.74 -11.30
C THR A 155 1.06 27.83 -12.22
N ALA A 156 2.36 28.12 -12.07
CA ALA A 156 3.07 29.00 -12.99
C ALA A 156 3.19 28.33 -14.36
N LYS A 157 3.06 29.13 -15.42
CA LYS A 157 3.30 28.63 -16.78
C LYS A 157 4.79 28.35 -16.95
N PRO A 158 5.16 27.18 -17.50
CA PRO A 158 6.56 26.92 -17.83
C PRO A 158 7.06 27.97 -18.81
N ASN A 159 8.29 28.44 -18.62
CA ASN A 159 8.96 29.26 -19.62
C ASN A 159 9.45 28.33 -20.73
N ILE A 160 8.71 28.29 -21.85
CA ILE A 160 8.98 27.40 -23.00
C ILE A 160 10.05 28.02 -23.94
N GLY A 161 10.63 29.16 -23.57
CA GLY A 161 11.52 29.94 -24.43
C GLY A 161 10.74 30.66 -25.55
N GLU A 162 11.46 31.13 -26.56
CA GLU A 162 10.84 31.67 -27.77
C GLU A 162 10.25 30.50 -28.58
N ASP A 163 8.95 30.59 -28.87
CA ASP A 163 8.27 29.66 -29.76
C ASP A 163 8.95 29.66 -31.14
N ILE A 164 9.01 28.50 -31.80
CA ILE A 164 9.52 28.33 -33.18
C ILE A 164 8.80 29.24 -34.18
N THR A 165 7.60 29.72 -33.82
CA THR A 165 6.85 30.73 -34.59
C THR A 165 7.50 32.13 -34.55
N ASN A 166 8.36 32.44 -33.58
CA ASN A 166 9.08 33.71 -33.44
C ASN A 166 10.37 33.78 -34.27
N ILE A 167 10.81 32.68 -34.91
CA ILE A 167 12.01 32.64 -35.75
C ILE A 167 11.92 33.60 -36.95
N ASN A 168 10.71 33.95 -37.39
CA ASN A 168 10.50 34.89 -38.49
C ASN A 168 10.68 36.37 -38.10
N ASN A 169 10.99 36.67 -36.84
CA ASN A 169 11.22 38.03 -36.34
C ASN A 169 12.72 38.30 -36.02
N LEU A 170 13.63 37.43 -36.46
CA LEU A 170 15.10 37.59 -36.35
C LEU A 170 15.73 38.05 -37.67
#